data_AF-A0A067GCV6-F1
#
_entry.id   AF-A0A067GCV6-F1
#
_cell.length_a   1.000
_cell.length_b   1.000
_cell.length_c   1.000
_cell.angle_alpha   90.00
_cell.angle_beta   90.00
_cell.angle_gamma   90.00
#
_symmetry.space_group_name_H-M   'P 1'
#
loop_
_entity.id
_entity.type
_entity.pdbx_description
1 polymer ?
#
loop_
_entity_poly.entity_id
_entity_poly.type
_entity_poly.pdbx_seq_one_letter_code
_entity_poly.pdbx_strand_id
1 'polypeptide(L)'
;MAQPTQPDPFLEVCRDSDAGAAFVLESKGEWWHAGFHLTTAIVGPTILTLPYVFRGLGWGLGFTCLTVMGFVTFYSYYLMSKVLDHCEKAGRRHIRFRELAADVLGSGWMFYFVIFIQTAINTGVGIGAILLAGECLQIMYSDLYPNGSLKLYEFIAMVTVVMIVLSQLPTFHSLRHINLVSLLLSLGYSFLVVGACINAGFSKNAPPKDYSLESSKSARIFSAFTSISIIAAIFGNGILPEIQLQFLDIGHLEMNRIQTFSRA
;
A
#
# COMPACT_ATOMS: atom_id res chain seq x y z
N MET A 1 -5.61 -0.66 -44.88
CA MET A 1 -5.41 0.41 -43.87
C MET A 1 -6.54 0.29 -42.87
N ALA A 2 -6.25 -0.19 -41.66
CA ALA A 2 -7.25 -0.22 -40.60
C ALA A 2 -7.43 1.20 -40.05
N GLN A 3 -8.67 1.63 -39.96
CA GLN A 3 -9.05 2.94 -39.44
C GLN A 3 -8.71 3.02 -37.95
N PRO A 4 -8.14 4.13 -37.45
CA PRO A 4 -7.85 4.26 -36.03
C PRO A 4 -9.16 4.32 -35.25
N THR A 5 -9.31 3.44 -34.27
CA THR A 5 -10.43 3.43 -33.32
C THR A 5 -10.49 4.79 -32.62
N GLN A 6 -11.62 5.48 -32.76
CA GLN A 6 -11.90 6.72 -32.04
C GLN A 6 -11.86 6.44 -30.53
N PRO A 7 -11.22 7.31 -29.72
CA PRO A 7 -11.26 7.20 -28.27
C PRO A 7 -12.70 7.26 -27.77
N ASP A 8 -13.08 6.36 -26.85
CA ASP A 8 -14.41 6.36 -26.24
C ASP A 8 -14.58 7.64 -25.38
N PRO A 9 -15.57 8.51 -25.66
CA PRO A 9 -15.76 9.78 -24.95
C PRO A 9 -15.95 9.61 -23.43
N PHE A 10 -16.41 8.43 -22.98
CA PHE A 10 -16.54 8.11 -21.57
C PHE A 10 -15.18 7.98 -20.85
N LEU A 11 -14.13 7.59 -21.56
CA LEU A 11 -12.77 7.49 -21.03
C LEU A 11 -12.09 8.86 -20.87
N GLU A 12 -12.37 9.82 -21.76
CA GLU A 12 -11.83 11.19 -21.67
C GLU A 12 -12.46 11.99 -20.52
N VAL A 13 -13.78 11.94 -20.37
CA VAL A 13 -14.50 12.66 -19.30
C VAL A 13 -14.12 12.13 -17.91
N CYS A 14 -13.75 10.85 -17.80
CA CYS A 14 -13.27 10.26 -16.54
C CYS A 14 -11.79 10.62 -16.26
N ARG A 15 -11.00 10.97 -17.27
CA ARG A 15 -9.57 11.30 -17.15
C ARG A 15 -9.32 12.67 -16.51
N ASP A 16 -10.20 13.65 -16.79
CA ASP A 16 -10.11 15.01 -16.23
C ASP A 16 -10.70 15.12 -14.82
N SER A 17 -11.51 14.14 -14.39
CA SER A 17 -12.13 14.13 -13.05
C SER A 17 -11.34 13.29 -12.02
N ASP A 18 -10.27 12.59 -12.44
CA ASP A 18 -9.49 11.68 -11.59
C ASP A 18 -8.23 12.36 -11.04
N ALA A 19 -8.36 12.96 -9.86
CA ALA A 19 -7.31 13.77 -9.23
C ALA A 19 -6.03 12.97 -8.85
N GLY A 20 -6.08 11.64 -8.81
CA GLY A 20 -4.88 10.80 -8.65
C GLY A 20 -3.97 10.91 -9.88
N ALA A 21 -4.56 10.92 -11.08
CA ALA A 21 -3.86 11.19 -12.33
C ALA A 21 -3.32 12.63 -12.39
N ALA A 22 -4.12 13.62 -11.96
CA ALA A 22 -3.71 15.02 -11.97
C ALA A 22 -2.54 15.30 -11.01
N PHE A 23 -2.52 14.71 -9.81
CA PHE A 23 -1.40 14.84 -8.86
C PHE A 23 -0.09 14.25 -9.40
N VAL A 24 -0.16 13.12 -10.10
CA VAL A 24 0.98 12.49 -10.78
C VAL A 24 1.49 13.36 -11.94
N LEU A 25 0.57 13.95 -12.72
CA LEU A 25 0.90 14.84 -13.83
C LEU A 25 1.46 16.20 -13.39
N GLU A 26 1.11 16.66 -12.19
CA GLU A 26 1.49 17.99 -11.67
C GLU A 26 2.75 17.95 -10.78
N SER A 27 3.23 16.77 -10.37
CA SER A 27 4.46 16.65 -9.58
C SER A 27 5.70 16.77 -10.46
N LYS A 28 6.17 18.00 -10.69
CA LYS A 28 7.58 18.28 -11.07
C LYS A 28 8.52 18.05 -9.88
N GLY A 29 8.56 16.82 -9.35
CA GLY A 29 9.32 16.48 -8.14
C GLY A 29 10.68 15.88 -8.46
N GLU A 30 11.73 16.27 -7.73
CA GLU A 30 13.03 15.57 -7.81
C GLU A 30 12.92 14.11 -7.33
N TRP A 31 13.84 13.24 -7.76
CA TRP A 31 13.87 11.80 -7.42
C TRP A 31 13.70 11.49 -5.93
N TRP A 32 14.19 12.38 -5.05
CA TRP A 32 14.04 12.26 -3.60
C TRP A 32 12.60 12.45 -3.12
N HIS A 33 11.84 13.34 -3.74
CA HIS A 33 10.42 13.55 -3.46
C HIS A 33 9.60 12.34 -3.90
N ALA A 34 9.90 11.78 -5.08
CA ALA A 34 9.27 10.55 -5.56
C ALA A 34 9.61 9.34 -4.68
N GLY A 35 10.88 9.22 -4.23
CA GLY A 35 11.29 8.20 -3.27
C GLY A 35 10.59 8.30 -1.91
N PHE A 36 10.37 9.53 -1.42
CA PHE A 36 9.59 9.78 -0.20
C PHE A 36 8.11 9.44 -0.37
N HIS A 37 7.49 9.83 -1.50
CA HIS A 37 6.10 9.49 -1.82
C HIS A 37 5.89 7.99 -2.03
N LEU A 38 6.85 7.30 -2.64
CA LEU A 38 6.85 5.85 -2.79
C LEU A 38 6.97 5.15 -1.42
N THR A 39 7.89 5.61 -0.58
CA THR A 39 8.09 5.03 0.75
C THR A 39 6.85 5.24 1.62
N THR A 40 6.23 6.42 1.58
CA THR A 40 4.98 6.70 2.30
C THR A 40 3.78 5.92 1.80
N ALA A 41 3.70 5.67 0.49
CA ALA A 41 2.63 4.85 -0.10
C ALA A 41 2.79 3.36 0.24
N ILE A 42 4.02 2.87 0.42
CA ILE A 42 4.32 1.47 0.76
C ILE A 42 4.30 1.23 2.28
N VAL A 43 4.71 2.22 3.08
CA VAL A 43 4.69 2.16 4.56
C VAL A 43 3.28 2.44 5.06
N GLY A 44 2.39 1.48 4.87
CA GLY A 44 1.03 1.51 5.40
C GLY A 44 0.92 0.97 6.84
N PRO A 45 -0.23 1.17 7.51
CA PRO A 45 -0.53 0.59 8.83
C PRO A 45 -0.34 -0.93 8.91
N THR A 46 -0.37 -1.63 7.77
CA THR A 46 -0.12 -3.06 7.65
C THR A 46 1.30 -3.48 8.05
N ILE A 47 2.30 -2.57 7.98
CA ILE A 47 3.65 -2.88 8.50
C ILE A 47 3.64 -3.02 10.02
N LEU A 48 2.73 -2.32 10.71
CA LEU A 48 2.62 -2.41 12.17
C LEU A 48 2.13 -3.79 12.64
N THR A 49 1.53 -4.58 11.73
CA THR A 49 1.07 -5.95 12.03
C THR A 49 2.09 -7.03 11.69
N LEU A 50 3.29 -6.65 11.22
CA LEU A 50 4.39 -7.60 10.93
C LEU A 50 4.75 -8.52 12.11
N PRO A 51 4.69 -8.10 13.39
CA PRO A 51 4.90 -9.01 14.53
C PRO A 51 3.96 -10.24 14.51
N TYR A 52 2.71 -10.09 14.04
CA TYR A 52 1.78 -11.21 13.92
C TYR A 52 2.22 -12.23 12.87
N VAL A 53 2.91 -11.80 11.81
CA VAL A 53 3.51 -12.68 10.80
C VAL A 53 4.54 -13.61 11.44
N PHE A 54 5.45 -13.03 12.24
CA PHE A 54 6.48 -13.80 12.93
C PHE A 54 5.91 -14.68 14.04
N ARG A 55 4.84 -14.24 14.72
CA ARG A 55 4.12 -15.07 15.69
C ARG A 55 3.44 -16.27 15.02
N GLY A 56 2.82 -16.08 13.86
CA GLY A 56 2.02 -17.13 13.20
C GLY A 56 2.81 -18.11 12.34
N LEU A 57 3.82 -17.63 11.60
CA LEU A 57 4.67 -18.47 10.73
C LEU A 57 5.98 -18.87 11.39
N GLY A 58 6.40 -18.14 12.42
CA GLY A 58 7.72 -18.27 13.02
C GLY A 58 8.75 -17.43 12.30
N TRP A 59 9.91 -17.24 12.92
CA TRP A 59 10.95 -16.36 12.43
C TRP A 59 11.54 -16.79 11.09
N GLY A 60 11.90 -18.08 10.94
CA GLY A 60 12.52 -18.60 9.72
C GLY A 60 11.61 -18.50 8.50
N LEU A 61 10.40 -19.04 8.60
CA LEU A 61 9.41 -18.98 7.52
C LEU A 61 8.92 -17.54 7.28
N GLY A 62 8.70 -16.77 8.34
CA GLY A 62 8.34 -15.36 8.26
C GLY A 62 9.35 -14.55 7.44
N PHE A 63 10.64 -14.61 7.78
CA PHE A 63 11.68 -13.93 7.00
C PHE A 63 11.76 -14.44 5.56
N THR A 64 11.71 -15.76 5.37
CA THR A 64 11.77 -16.35 4.03
C THR A 64 10.63 -15.83 3.14
N CYS A 65 9.40 -15.83 3.66
CA CYS A 65 8.24 -15.32 2.93
C CYS A 65 8.36 -13.82 2.64
N LEU A 66 8.79 -13.01 3.60
CA LEU A 66 8.98 -11.57 3.39
C LEU A 66 10.04 -11.28 2.32
N THR A 67 11.16 -11.99 2.35
CA THR A 67 12.24 -11.83 1.37
C THR A 67 11.77 -12.26 -0.02
N VAL A 68 11.16 -13.44 -0.15
CA VAL A 68 10.66 -13.94 -1.44
C VAL A 68 9.61 -13.01 -2.01
N MET A 69 8.64 -12.59 -1.20
CA MET A 69 7.62 -11.63 -1.64
C MET A 69 8.22 -10.28 -2.03
N GLY A 70 9.21 -9.79 -1.28
CA GLY A 70 9.96 -8.60 -1.65
C GLY A 70 10.61 -8.71 -3.04
N PHE A 71 11.27 -9.83 -3.34
CA PHE A 71 11.85 -10.07 -4.66
C PHE A 71 10.79 -10.18 -5.75
N VAL A 72 9.70 -10.90 -5.51
CA VAL A 72 8.59 -11.05 -6.46
C VAL A 72 7.96 -9.69 -6.76
N THR A 73 7.69 -8.89 -5.72
CA THR A 73 7.14 -7.54 -5.86
C THR A 73 8.10 -6.63 -6.62
N PHE A 74 9.38 -6.61 -6.25
CA PHE A 74 10.40 -5.84 -6.96
C PHE A 74 10.48 -6.21 -8.45
N TYR A 75 10.54 -7.51 -8.76
CA TYR A 75 10.60 -7.98 -10.14
C TYR A 75 9.33 -7.65 -10.93
N SER A 76 8.15 -7.81 -10.31
CA SER A 76 6.88 -7.42 -10.89
C SER A 76 6.85 -5.93 -11.22
N TYR A 77 7.38 -5.08 -10.32
CA TYR A 77 7.45 -3.63 -10.51
C TYR A 77 8.42 -3.28 -11.64
N TYR A 78 9.57 -3.95 -11.72
CA TYR A 78 10.51 -3.79 -12.83
C TYR A 78 9.88 -4.15 -14.18
N LEU A 79 9.13 -5.25 -14.26
CA LEU A 79 8.42 -5.61 -15.49
C LEU A 79 7.35 -4.57 -15.83
N MET A 80 6.59 -4.10 -14.84
CA MET A 80 5.57 -3.07 -15.05
C MET A 80 6.15 -1.78 -15.62
N SER A 81 7.29 -1.32 -15.11
CA SER A 81 7.94 -0.10 -15.61
C SER A 81 8.41 -0.26 -17.05
N LYS A 82 8.89 -1.44 -17.44
CA LYS A 82 9.24 -1.74 -18.85
C LYS A 82 8.03 -1.69 -19.76
N VAL A 83 6.89 -2.20 -19.32
CA VAL A 83 5.64 -2.17 -20.09
C VAL A 83 5.12 -0.74 -20.22
N LEU A 84 5.13 0.04 -19.12
CA LEU A 84 4.76 1.46 -19.13
C LEU A 84 5.63 2.27 -20.10
N ASP A 85 6.96 2.14 -20.01
CA ASP A 85 7.92 2.80 -20.91
C ASP A 85 7.69 2.41 -22.38
N HIS A 86 7.40 1.13 -22.65
CA HIS A 86 7.08 0.68 -24.00
C HIS A 86 5.78 1.30 -24.53
N CYS A 87 4.72 1.34 -23.72
CA CYS A 87 3.44 1.94 -24.10
C CYS A 87 3.57 3.45 -24.32
N GLU A 88 4.31 4.16 -23.46
CA GLU A 88 4.55 5.59 -23.59
C GLU A 88 5.35 5.93 -24.85
N LYS A 89 6.39 5.15 -25.19
CA LYS A 89 7.12 5.28 -26.47
C LYS A 89 6.24 5.07 -27.70
N ALA A 90 5.15 4.31 -27.56
CA ALA A 90 4.15 4.10 -28.59
C ALA A 90 2.99 5.12 -28.54
N GLY A 91 3.10 6.16 -27.70
CA GLY A 91 2.09 7.20 -27.54
C GLY A 91 0.88 6.82 -26.69
N ARG A 92 0.91 5.65 -26.02
CA ARG A 92 -0.18 5.14 -25.17
C ARG A 92 0.20 5.30 -23.69
N ARG A 93 -0.24 6.38 -23.07
CA ARG A 93 0.00 6.64 -21.65
C ARG A 93 -1.17 6.13 -20.81
N HIS A 94 -0.88 5.19 -19.91
CA HIS A 94 -1.89 4.56 -19.04
C HIS A 94 -1.60 4.91 -17.59
N ILE A 95 -2.61 5.41 -16.87
CA ILE A 95 -2.45 5.86 -15.49
C ILE A 95 -2.83 4.77 -14.49
N ARG A 96 -3.80 3.92 -14.84
CA ARG A 96 -4.36 2.93 -13.92
C ARG A 96 -3.96 1.52 -14.34
N PHE A 97 -3.71 0.65 -13.36
CA PHE A 97 -3.33 -0.74 -13.61
C PHE A 97 -4.33 -1.47 -14.50
N ARG A 98 -5.62 -1.23 -14.28
CA ARG A 98 -6.71 -1.79 -15.10
C ARG A 98 -6.68 -1.34 -16.56
N GLU A 99 -6.25 -0.11 -16.84
CA GLU A 99 -6.17 0.43 -18.21
C GLU A 99 -4.98 -0.18 -18.94
N LEU A 100 -3.83 -0.23 -18.27
CA LEU A 100 -2.65 -0.89 -18.79
C LEU A 100 -2.92 -2.38 -19.04
N ALA A 101 -3.59 -3.05 -18.11
CA ALA A 101 -3.99 -4.45 -18.26
C ALA A 101 -4.98 -4.63 -19.42
N ALA A 102 -5.96 -3.74 -19.60
CA ALA A 102 -6.89 -3.79 -20.73
C ALA A 102 -6.19 -3.58 -22.08
N ASP A 103 -5.22 -2.66 -22.15
CA ASP A 103 -4.46 -2.37 -23.38
C ASP A 103 -3.55 -3.54 -23.77
N VAL A 104 -2.88 -4.16 -22.80
CA VAL A 104 -1.90 -5.22 -23.04
C VAL A 104 -2.56 -6.61 -23.18
N LEU A 105 -3.52 -6.92 -22.33
CA LEU A 105 -4.15 -8.25 -22.26
C LEU A 105 -5.50 -8.33 -23.00
N GLY A 106 -5.99 -7.19 -23.49
CA GLY A 106 -7.28 -7.05 -24.16
C GLY A 106 -8.43 -6.75 -23.20
N SER A 107 -9.46 -6.07 -23.73
CA SER A 107 -10.66 -5.63 -23.01
C SER A 107 -11.70 -6.74 -22.69
N GLY A 108 -11.29 -8.01 -22.78
CA GLY A 108 -12.17 -9.17 -22.59
C GLY A 108 -12.22 -9.67 -21.15
N TRP A 109 -12.30 -11.00 -20.98
CA TRP A 109 -12.36 -11.66 -19.66
C TRP A 109 -11.22 -11.28 -18.70
N MET A 110 -10.03 -10.99 -19.23
CA MET A 110 -8.87 -10.65 -18.41
C MET A 110 -9.05 -9.32 -17.66
N PHE A 111 -9.73 -8.34 -18.27
CA PHE A 111 -10.03 -7.06 -17.62
C PHE A 111 -10.90 -7.26 -16.37
N TYR A 112 -11.98 -8.04 -16.49
CA TYR A 112 -12.87 -8.35 -15.37
C TYR A 112 -12.18 -9.16 -14.28
N PHE A 113 -11.30 -10.10 -14.67
CA PHE A 113 -10.50 -10.87 -13.73
C PHE A 113 -9.57 -9.96 -12.92
N VAL A 114 -8.84 -9.05 -13.57
CA VAL A 114 -7.94 -8.09 -12.89
C VAL A 114 -8.71 -7.18 -11.94
N ILE A 115 -9.86 -6.65 -12.39
CA ILE A 115 -10.71 -5.81 -11.53
C ILE A 115 -11.20 -6.61 -10.32
N PHE A 116 -11.68 -7.83 -10.52
CA PHE A 116 -12.16 -8.66 -9.43
C PHE A 116 -11.09 -8.90 -8.36
N ILE A 117 -9.89 -9.29 -8.77
CA ILE A 117 -8.75 -9.51 -7.85
C ILE A 117 -8.37 -8.20 -7.15
N GLN A 118 -8.28 -7.10 -7.88
CA GLN A 118 -7.93 -5.78 -7.33
C GLN A 118 -8.96 -5.31 -6.29
N THR A 119 -10.25 -5.47 -6.58
CA THR A 119 -11.33 -5.13 -5.65
C THR A 119 -11.29 -6.04 -4.43
N ALA A 120 -11.13 -7.35 -4.60
CA ALA A 120 -11.05 -8.29 -3.47
C ALA A 120 -9.90 -7.95 -2.50
N ILE A 121 -8.71 -7.66 -3.04
CA ILE A 121 -7.56 -7.26 -2.23
C ILE A 121 -7.83 -5.93 -1.51
N ASN A 122 -8.31 -4.91 -2.22
CA ASN A 122 -8.57 -3.60 -1.62
C ASN A 122 -9.66 -3.65 -0.54
N THR A 123 -10.72 -4.43 -0.76
CA THR A 123 -11.76 -4.69 0.24
C THR A 123 -11.17 -5.39 1.47
N GLY A 124 -10.32 -6.40 1.27
CA GLY A 124 -9.63 -7.08 2.37
C GLY A 124 -8.75 -6.15 3.19
N VAL A 125 -7.95 -5.31 2.54
CA VAL A 125 -7.12 -4.29 3.21
C VAL A 125 -7.99 -3.29 3.97
N GLY A 126 -9.08 -2.82 3.38
CA GLY A 126 -10.02 -1.90 4.04
C GLY A 126 -10.66 -2.49 5.29
N ILE A 127 -11.16 -3.73 5.21
CA ILE A 127 -11.72 -4.46 6.37
C ILE A 127 -10.63 -4.63 7.44
N GLY A 128 -9.44 -5.08 7.05
CA GLY A 128 -8.33 -5.29 7.99
C GLY A 128 -7.92 -4.01 8.72
N ALA A 129 -7.87 -2.87 8.03
CA ALA A 129 -7.55 -1.57 8.62
C ALA A 129 -8.63 -1.14 9.64
N ILE A 130 -9.91 -1.34 9.33
CA ILE A 130 -11.02 -1.03 10.25
C ILE A 130 -10.95 -1.88 11.51
N LEU A 131 -10.72 -3.19 11.36
CA LEU A 131 -10.62 -4.11 12.49
C LEU A 131 -9.44 -3.75 13.39
N LEU A 132 -8.26 -3.52 12.80
CA LEU A 132 -7.05 -3.15 13.54
C LEU A 132 -7.23 -1.84 14.31
N ALA A 133 -7.79 -0.81 13.67
CA ALA A 133 -8.06 0.46 14.33
C ALA A 133 -9.09 0.31 15.47
N GLY A 134 -10.12 -0.53 15.27
CA GLY A 134 -11.10 -0.86 16.31
C GLY A 134 -10.46 -1.54 17.53
N GLU A 135 -9.57 -2.52 17.31
CA GLU A 135 -8.82 -3.17 18.38
C GLU A 135 -7.90 -2.19 19.12
N CYS A 136 -7.17 -1.34 18.41
CA CYS A 136 -6.32 -0.32 19.02
C CYS A 136 -7.11 0.64 19.91
N LEU A 137 -8.28 1.11 19.45
CA LEU A 137 -9.16 1.97 20.25
C LEU A 137 -9.72 1.24 21.47
N GLN A 138 -10.09 -0.02 21.33
CA GLN A 138 -10.58 -0.82 22.45
C GLN A 138 -9.51 -1.00 23.53
N ILE A 139 -8.26 -1.30 23.13
CA ILE A 139 -7.13 -1.45 24.07
C ILE A 139 -6.92 -0.14 24.83
N MET A 140 -6.82 0.98 24.10
CA MET A 140 -6.66 2.31 24.71
C MET A 140 -7.82 2.66 25.66
N TYR A 141 -9.06 2.37 25.27
CA TYR A 141 -10.23 2.58 26.13
C TYR A 141 -10.18 1.74 27.40
N SER A 142 -9.79 0.46 27.30
CA SER A 142 -9.71 -0.44 28.44
C SER A 142 -8.64 0.00 29.45
N ASP A 143 -7.54 0.57 28.96
CA ASP A 143 -6.48 1.12 29.82
C ASP A 143 -6.92 2.41 30.53
N LEU A 144 -7.64 3.29 29.84
CA LEU A 144 -8.10 4.58 30.39
C LEU A 144 -9.34 4.43 31.28
N TYR A 145 -10.22 3.50 30.97
CA TYR A 145 -11.48 3.27 31.66
C TYR A 145 -11.73 1.77 31.87
N PRO A 146 -11.07 1.14 32.86
CA PRO A 146 -11.08 -0.32 33.05
C PRO A 146 -12.46 -0.94 33.30
N ASN A 147 -13.40 -0.15 33.82
CA ASN A 147 -14.79 -0.58 34.09
C ASN A 147 -15.74 -0.21 32.94
N GLY A 148 -15.20 0.04 31.76
CA GLY A 148 -15.96 0.40 30.59
C GLY A 148 -16.86 -0.73 30.08
N SER A 149 -18.05 -0.36 29.61
CA SER A 149 -19.01 -1.32 29.04
C SER A 149 -18.84 -1.52 27.54
N LEU A 150 -18.03 -0.68 26.87
CA LEU A 150 -17.93 -0.68 25.42
C LEU A 150 -17.21 -1.93 24.90
N LYS A 151 -17.77 -2.53 23.84
CA LYS A 151 -17.27 -3.75 23.20
C LYS A 151 -16.57 -3.44 21.88
N LEU A 152 -15.72 -4.37 21.42
CA LEU A 152 -14.96 -4.25 20.16
C LEU A 152 -15.82 -3.81 18.96
N TYR A 153 -17.03 -4.36 18.80
CA TYR A 153 -17.90 -4.03 17.67
C TYR A 153 -18.34 -2.55 17.67
N GLU A 154 -18.40 -1.89 18.83
CA GLU A 154 -18.74 -0.47 18.94
C GLU A 154 -17.57 0.39 18.47
N PHE A 155 -16.33 0.00 18.81
CA PHE A 155 -15.13 0.64 18.27
C PHE A 155 -15.00 0.44 16.76
N ILE A 156 -15.27 -0.78 16.25
CA ILE A 156 -15.33 -1.06 14.81
C ILE A 156 -16.36 -0.17 14.12
N ALA A 157 -17.55 -0.01 14.71
CA ALA A 157 -18.60 0.86 14.16
C ALA A 157 -18.15 2.33 14.12
N MET A 158 -17.55 2.84 15.21
CA MET A 158 -17.01 4.21 15.26
C MET A 158 -15.93 4.45 14.18
N VAL A 159 -14.97 3.53 14.06
CA VAL A 159 -13.93 3.59 13.01
C VAL A 159 -14.56 3.55 11.62
N THR A 160 -15.54 2.68 11.40
CA THR A 160 -16.24 2.57 10.11
C THR A 160 -16.91 3.89 9.73
N VAL A 161 -17.57 4.57 10.67
CA VAL A 161 -18.18 5.89 10.42
C VAL A 161 -17.12 6.91 10.02
N VAL A 162 -15.99 6.97 10.73
CA VAL A 162 -14.86 7.85 10.37
C VAL A 162 -14.32 7.53 8.98
N MET A 163 -14.16 6.24 8.65
CA MET A 163 -13.67 5.79 7.35
C MET A 163 -14.65 6.14 6.22
N ILE A 164 -15.96 6.05 6.45
CA ILE A 164 -16.99 6.49 5.48
C ILE A 164 -16.88 8.00 5.23
N VAL A 165 -16.70 8.80 6.29
CA VAL A 165 -16.53 10.25 6.14
C VAL A 165 -15.26 10.57 5.37
N LEU A 166 -14.14 9.93 5.70
CA LEU A 166 -12.87 10.09 4.98
C LEU A 166 -12.97 9.64 3.52
N SER A 167 -13.75 8.59 3.22
CA SER A 167 -13.95 8.12 1.85
C SER A 167 -14.80 9.07 1.00
N GLN A 168 -15.52 10.02 1.60
CA GLN A 168 -16.23 11.07 0.86
C GLN A 168 -15.29 12.16 0.36
N LEU A 169 -14.04 12.21 0.84
CA LEU A 169 -13.08 13.22 0.38
C LEU A 169 -12.68 12.90 -1.08
N PRO A 170 -13.05 13.77 -2.03
CA PRO A 170 -13.06 13.41 -3.45
C PRO A 170 -11.66 13.40 -4.08
N THR A 171 -10.61 13.86 -3.39
CA THR A 171 -9.27 14.01 -3.97
C THR A 171 -8.13 13.72 -2.99
N PHE A 172 -7.03 13.15 -3.48
CA PHE A 172 -5.79 12.97 -2.72
C PHE A 172 -5.16 14.28 -2.24
N HIS A 173 -5.41 15.41 -2.93
CA HIS A 173 -4.96 16.73 -2.48
C HIS A 173 -5.56 17.09 -1.11
N SER A 174 -6.83 16.71 -0.86
CA SER A 174 -7.49 16.88 0.44
C SER A 174 -6.88 15.99 1.54
N LEU A 175 -6.25 14.88 1.17
CA LEU A 175 -5.66 13.91 2.11
C LEU A 175 -4.15 14.06 2.30
N ARG A 176 -3.44 14.84 1.46
CA ARG A 176 -1.98 14.96 1.50
C ARG A 176 -1.44 15.30 2.89
N HIS A 177 -2.09 16.24 3.58
CA HIS A 177 -1.68 16.64 4.94
C HIS A 177 -2.00 15.55 5.98
N ILE A 178 -3.12 14.84 5.84
CA ILE A 178 -3.48 13.70 6.70
C ILE A 178 -2.47 12.56 6.52
N ASN A 179 -2.10 12.23 5.28
CA ASN A 179 -1.09 11.23 4.98
C ASN A 179 0.29 11.62 5.52
N LEU A 180 0.68 12.89 5.40
CA LEU A 180 1.94 13.37 5.96
C LEU A 180 1.98 13.24 7.50
N VAL A 181 0.90 13.64 8.18
CA VAL A 181 0.79 13.47 9.64
C VAL A 181 0.80 11.99 10.03
N SER A 182 0.05 11.16 9.30
CA SER A 182 0.01 9.71 9.52
C SER A 182 1.39 9.07 9.37
N LEU A 183 2.17 9.48 8.36
CA LEU A 183 3.55 9.03 8.21
C LEU A 183 4.40 9.43 9.42
N LEU A 184 4.39 10.71 9.81
CA LEU A 184 5.21 11.20 10.92
C LEU A 184 4.86 10.47 12.22
N LEU A 185 3.58 10.24 12.49
CA LEU A 185 3.12 9.45 13.64
C LEU A 185 3.58 7.99 13.55
N SER A 186 3.51 7.37 12.37
CA SER A 186 3.94 5.98 12.16
C SER A 186 5.45 5.82 12.35
N LEU A 187 6.24 6.77 11.86
CA LEU A 187 7.69 6.82 12.07
C LEU A 187 8.01 7.03 13.55
N GLY A 188 7.36 8.00 14.20
CA GLY A 188 7.52 8.26 15.63
C GLY A 188 7.19 7.04 16.48
N TYR A 189 6.05 6.39 16.21
CA TYR A 189 5.66 5.13 16.85
C TYR A 189 6.72 4.04 16.62
N SER A 190 7.19 3.87 15.38
CA SER A 190 8.21 2.86 15.06
C SER A 190 9.52 3.10 15.83
N PHE A 191 9.99 4.35 15.91
CA PHE A 191 11.18 4.68 16.71
C PHE A 191 10.97 4.41 18.20
N LEU A 192 9.80 4.75 18.74
CA LEU A 192 9.45 4.47 20.14
C LEU A 192 9.40 2.97 20.42
N VAL A 193 8.77 2.18 19.55
CA VAL A 193 8.71 0.72 19.68
C VAL A 193 10.10 0.11 19.59
N VAL A 194 10.92 0.51 18.63
CA VAL A 194 12.30 0.03 18.50
C VAL A 194 13.10 0.36 19.77
N GLY A 195 13.03 1.60 20.25
CA GLY A 195 13.69 2.02 21.49
C GLY A 195 13.21 1.23 22.70
N ALA A 196 11.91 1.03 22.84
CA ALA A 196 11.30 0.24 23.91
C ALA A 196 11.74 -1.23 23.86
N CYS A 197 11.77 -1.84 22.66
CA CYS A 197 12.22 -3.21 22.46
C CYS A 197 13.71 -3.38 22.79
N ILE A 198 14.56 -2.44 22.37
CA ILE A 198 15.99 -2.43 22.73
C ILE A 198 16.13 -2.35 24.25
N ASN A 199 15.48 -1.38 24.89
CA ASN A 199 15.54 -1.20 26.34
C ASN A 199 15.04 -2.43 27.11
N ALA A 200 13.91 -3.02 26.69
CA ALA A 200 13.37 -4.23 27.29
C ALA A 200 14.30 -5.44 27.09
N GLY A 201 14.92 -5.56 25.91
CA GLY A 201 15.84 -6.64 25.58
C GLY A 201 17.17 -6.61 26.36
N PHE A 202 17.63 -5.41 26.74
CA PHE A 202 18.84 -5.21 27.57
C PHE A 202 18.54 -5.03 29.07
N SER A 203 17.27 -5.07 29.48
CA SER A 203 16.89 -4.97 30.89
C SER A 203 17.38 -6.19 31.68
N LYS A 204 17.82 -5.96 32.92
CA LYS A 204 18.22 -7.03 33.85
C LYS A 204 17.09 -8.03 34.14
N ASN A 205 15.84 -7.61 33.96
CA ASN A 205 14.63 -8.42 34.15
C ASN A 205 13.92 -8.67 32.80
N ALA A 206 14.68 -8.86 31.72
CA ALA A 206 14.10 -9.15 30.41
C ALA A 206 13.16 -10.37 30.49
N PRO A 207 11.92 -10.27 29.97
CA PRO A 207 11.02 -11.41 29.92
C PRO A 207 11.64 -12.55 29.10
N PRO A 208 11.37 -13.82 29.45
CA PRO A 208 11.90 -14.96 28.71
C PRO A 208 11.44 -14.89 27.25
N LYS A 209 12.38 -15.08 26.32
CA LYS A 209 12.13 -15.05 24.89
C LYS A 209 11.48 -16.35 24.46
N ASP A 210 10.17 -16.34 24.23
CA ASP A 210 9.45 -17.47 23.64
C ASP A 210 9.20 -17.22 22.16
N TYR A 211 9.77 -18.10 21.33
CA TYR A 211 9.62 -18.09 19.88
C TYR A 211 8.85 -19.31 19.37
N SER A 212 8.21 -20.06 20.28
CA SER A 212 7.38 -21.19 19.92
C SER A 212 6.11 -20.74 19.22
N LEU A 213 5.69 -21.53 18.24
CA LEU A 213 4.39 -21.35 17.59
C LEU A 213 3.27 -21.83 18.51
N GLU A 214 2.06 -21.32 18.27
CA GLU A 214 0.85 -21.76 18.95
C GLU A 214 0.80 -23.29 19.11
N SER A 215 0.54 -23.76 20.33
CA SER A 215 0.58 -25.18 20.68
C SER A 215 -0.59 -25.95 20.09
N SER A 216 -1.76 -25.32 20.00
CA SER A 216 -2.95 -25.89 19.35
C SER A 216 -2.81 -25.88 17.83
N LYS A 217 -3.07 -27.03 17.20
CA LYS A 217 -3.05 -27.17 15.73
C LYS A 217 -4.00 -26.19 15.04
N SER A 218 -5.21 -26.02 15.56
CA SER A 218 -6.20 -25.11 14.96
C SER A 218 -5.75 -23.67 15.08
N ALA A 219 -5.30 -23.24 16.28
CA ALA A 219 -4.77 -21.90 16.50
C ALA A 219 -3.59 -21.60 15.58
N ARG A 220 -2.66 -22.56 15.44
CA ARG A 220 -1.51 -22.42 14.53
C ARG A 220 -1.94 -22.22 13.07
N ILE A 221 -2.94 -22.96 12.60
CA ILE A 221 -3.47 -22.80 11.24
C ILE A 221 -4.10 -21.41 11.06
N PHE A 222 -4.91 -20.95 12.02
CA PHE A 222 -5.49 -19.61 11.96
C PHE A 222 -4.42 -18.51 11.99
N SER A 223 -3.41 -18.63 12.86
CA SER A 223 -2.30 -17.67 12.90
C SER A 223 -1.49 -17.67 11.60
N ALA A 224 -1.30 -18.83 10.96
CA ALA A 224 -0.66 -18.92 9.65
C ALA A 224 -1.48 -18.21 8.57
N PHE A 225 -2.81 -18.43 8.52
CA PHE A 225 -3.69 -17.71 7.58
C PHE A 225 -3.68 -16.21 7.81
N THR A 226 -3.77 -15.75 9.07
CA THR A 226 -3.64 -14.33 9.41
C THR A 226 -2.31 -13.77 8.92
N SER A 227 -1.22 -14.51 9.10
CA SER A 227 0.12 -14.10 8.64
C SER A 227 0.20 -13.97 7.12
N ILE A 228 -0.35 -14.94 6.38
CA ILE A 228 -0.40 -14.91 4.92
C ILE A 228 -1.23 -13.71 4.43
N SER A 229 -2.37 -13.44 5.06
CA SER A 229 -3.19 -12.28 4.74
C SER A 229 -2.46 -10.95 4.98
N ILE A 230 -1.69 -10.84 6.06
CA ILE A 230 -0.86 -9.66 6.34
C ILE A 230 0.22 -9.49 5.28
N ILE A 231 0.94 -10.56 4.92
CA ILE A 231 1.95 -10.52 3.85
C ILE A 231 1.31 -10.08 2.52
N ALA A 232 0.16 -10.67 2.16
CA ALA A 232 -0.56 -10.31 0.94
C ALA A 232 -0.99 -8.83 0.95
N ALA A 233 -1.43 -8.31 2.10
CA ALA A 233 -1.82 -6.90 2.25
C ALA A 233 -0.63 -5.94 2.15
N ILE A 234 0.56 -6.32 2.65
CA ILE A 234 1.78 -5.49 2.55
C ILE A 234 2.25 -5.36 1.10
N PHE A 235 2.20 -6.45 0.33
CA PHE A 235 2.75 -6.50 -1.03
C PHE A 235 1.71 -6.30 -2.15
N GLY A 236 0.41 -6.38 -1.85
CA GLY A 236 -0.70 -6.33 -2.81
C GLY A 236 -1.20 -4.92 -3.18
N ASN A 237 -0.33 -3.90 -3.15
CA ASN A 237 -0.75 -2.52 -3.41
C ASN A 237 -1.01 -2.26 -4.91
N GLY A 238 -2.24 -1.86 -5.25
CA GLY A 238 -2.71 -1.58 -6.62
C GLY A 238 -2.44 -0.16 -7.14
N ILE A 239 -1.88 0.71 -6.29
CA ILE A 239 -1.59 2.14 -6.60
C ILE A 239 -0.34 2.31 -7.49
N LEU A 240 0.22 1.20 -7.93
CA LEU A 240 1.58 1.16 -8.47
C LEU A 240 1.76 1.90 -9.80
N PRO A 241 0.88 1.78 -10.82
CA PRO A 241 1.10 2.49 -12.08
C PRO A 241 1.05 4.00 -11.93
N GLU A 242 0.23 4.50 -11.01
CA GLU A 242 0.17 5.92 -10.66
C GLU A 242 1.52 6.42 -10.12
N ILE A 243 2.19 5.61 -9.29
CA ILE A 243 3.51 5.95 -8.73
C ILE A 243 4.62 5.81 -9.80
N GLN A 244 4.55 4.80 -10.67
CA GLN A 244 5.58 4.55 -11.68
C GLN A 244 5.62 5.61 -12.79
N LEU A 245 4.49 6.23 -13.11
CA LEU A 245 4.43 7.32 -14.08
C LEU A 245 5.14 8.58 -13.57
N GLN A 246 5.10 8.85 -12.26
CA GLN A 246 5.88 9.94 -11.67
C GLN A 246 7.38 9.72 -11.94
N PHE A 247 7.89 8.49 -11.80
CA PHE A 247 9.29 8.20 -12.07
C PHE A 247 9.68 8.29 -13.55
N LEU A 248 8.78 7.89 -14.46
CA LEU A 248 9.02 8.00 -15.91
C LEU A 248 9.09 9.47 -16.35
N ASP A 249 8.20 10.31 -15.85
CA ASP A 249 8.23 11.76 -16.11
C ASP A 249 9.52 12.41 -15.59
N ILE A 250 9.96 12.05 -14.38
CA ILE A 250 11.22 12.55 -13.80
C ILE A 250 12.42 12.09 -14.63
N GLY A 251 12.44 10.82 -15.04
CA GLY A 251 13.47 10.26 -15.91
C GLY A 251 13.60 11.00 -17.24
N HIS A 252 12.47 11.30 -17.89
CA HIS A 252 12.45 12.08 -19.13
C HIS A 252 12.93 13.52 -18.94
N LEU A 253 12.54 14.17 -17.84
CA LEU A 253 12.98 15.54 -17.52
C LEU A 253 14.50 15.63 -17.28
N GLU A 254 15.06 14.67 -16.56
CA GLU A 254 16.50 14.59 -16.31
C GLU A 254 17.29 14.27 -17.57
N MET A 255 16.81 13.34 -18.39
CA MET A 255 17.46 13.00 -19.67
C MET A 255 17.44 14.20 -20.62
N ASN A 256 16.33 14.95 -20.69
CA ASN A 256 16.25 16.20 -21.43
C ASN A 256 17.18 17.28 -20.85
N ARG A 257 17.28 17.40 -19.52
CA ARG A 257 18.20 18.35 -18.87
C ARG A 257 19.67 18.03 -19.17
N ILE A 258 20.06 16.75 -19.13
CA ILE A 258 21.41 16.27 -19.47
C ILE A 258 21.71 16.48 -20.95
N GLN A 259 20.76 16.20 -21.87
CA GLN A 259 20.96 16.46 -23.29
C GLN A 259 21.05 17.95 -23.62
N THR A 260 20.32 18.80 -22.89
CA THR A 260 20.40 20.26 -23.04
C THR A 260 21.75 20.79 -22.52
N PHE A 261 22.25 20.24 -21.41
CA PHE A 261 23.57 20.58 -20.85
C PHE A 261 24.73 20.05 -21.71
N SER A 262 24.57 18.89 -22.34
CA SER A 262 25.56 18.33 -23.28
C SER A 262 25.61 19.05 -24.64
N ARG A 263 24.63 19.91 -24.94
CA ARG A 263 24.55 20.71 -26.18
C ARG A 263 24.92 22.20 -25.96
N ALA A 264 25.17 22.60 -24.71
CA ALA A 264 25.70 23.91 -24.34
C ALA A 264 27.23 23.83 -24.20
#